data_AF-A0AAD6GK01-F1
#
_entry.id   AF-A0AAD6GK01-F1
#
_cell.length_a   1.000
_cell.length_b   1.000
_cell.length_c   1.000
_cell.angle_alpha   90.00
_cell.angle_beta   90.00
_cell.angle_gamma   90.00
#
_symmetry.space_group_name_H-M   'P 1'
#
loop_
_entity.id
_entity.type
_entity.pdbx_description
1 polymer ?
#
loop_
_entity_poly.entity_id
_entity_poly.type
_entity_poly.pdbx_seq_one_letter_code
_entity_poly.pdbx_strand_id
1 'polypeptide(L)'
;MPEGLPIDHEHVLNGTMVAYAQQLLICTGQRDWTSRIENDGENHGWGDLVRGLKRLLGRGGPYMDPFNNVLVTNSSIKPAASSPTTASAFLFPSFKYIPSIPVEILSSSNTTDLTTFVRAFLLPKQLNSMHLSLPEAKQADMTRVPDLASKFTGIIDIEHSPTVLICGHGGRDMRCGVMAPALETEFQRVLQAQGFTSTDSHGTIIDDPKHTHIGLISHVGGHKYAGNVIVYIPPKMTVGGSEPHPLAGKGIWYGRVEPKHVQGIVDETILEGRVVTDHFRGGIDRNGDILRL
;
A
#
# COMPACT_ATOMS: atom_id res chain seq x y z
N MET A 1 -18.87 4.03 -15.80
CA MET A 1 -19.22 2.81 -15.03
C MET A 1 -19.24 1.57 -15.91
N PRO A 2 -18.83 0.39 -15.41
CA PRO A 2 -19.02 -0.86 -16.12
C PRO A 2 -20.51 -1.20 -16.27
N GLU A 3 -20.92 -1.49 -17.50
CA GLU A 3 -22.29 -1.90 -17.81
C GLU A 3 -22.64 -3.21 -17.09
N GLY A 4 -23.83 -3.30 -16.51
CA GLY A 4 -24.31 -4.51 -15.82
C GLY A 4 -23.61 -4.84 -14.48
N LEU A 5 -22.71 -3.98 -13.99
CA LEU A 5 -22.00 -4.20 -12.73
C LEU A 5 -22.26 -3.05 -11.73
N PRO A 6 -23.43 -3.03 -11.06
CA PRO A 6 -23.81 -1.95 -10.17
C PRO A 6 -22.87 -1.83 -8.96
N ILE A 7 -22.62 -0.58 -8.56
CA ILE A 7 -21.99 -0.24 -7.28
C ILE A 7 -23.02 0.41 -6.36
N ASP A 8 -22.75 0.34 -5.07
CA ASP A 8 -23.51 0.98 -4.02
C ASP A 8 -23.24 2.49 -4.05
N HIS A 9 -24.26 3.30 -4.33
CA HIS A 9 -24.22 4.77 -4.30
C HIS A 9 -24.90 5.39 -3.08
N GLU A 10 -25.59 4.58 -2.27
CA GLU A 10 -26.50 5.05 -1.23
C GLU A 10 -25.81 5.19 0.13
N HIS A 11 -24.90 4.25 0.46
CA HIS A 11 -24.25 4.28 1.77
C HIS A 11 -23.25 5.42 1.90
N VAL A 12 -23.10 5.95 3.11
CA VAL A 12 -22.05 6.93 3.42
C VAL A 12 -20.68 6.26 3.29
N LEU A 13 -19.78 6.89 2.53
CA LEU A 13 -18.43 6.36 2.32
C LEU A 13 -17.50 6.59 3.52
N ASN A 14 -17.63 7.73 4.20
CA ASN A 14 -16.77 8.09 5.32
C ASN A 14 -16.78 6.99 6.41
N GLY A 15 -15.59 6.55 6.82
CA GLY A 15 -15.42 5.48 7.80
C GLY A 15 -15.54 4.06 7.24
N THR A 16 -15.70 3.88 5.92
CA THR A 16 -15.77 2.55 5.29
C THR A 16 -14.42 1.97 4.88
N MET A 17 -13.34 2.72 5.02
CA MET A 17 -11.97 2.24 4.82
C MET A 17 -11.66 1.07 5.77
N VAL A 18 -10.93 0.05 5.28
CA VAL A 18 -10.37 -0.99 6.15
C VAL A 18 -9.28 -0.34 7.00
N ALA A 19 -9.39 -0.35 8.32
CA ALA A 19 -8.32 0.15 9.19
C ALA A 19 -7.10 -0.78 9.12
N TYR A 20 -5.90 -0.22 8.99
CA TYR A 20 -4.64 -0.94 8.96
C TYR A 20 -3.58 -0.18 9.75
N ALA A 21 -2.63 -0.89 10.34
CA ALA A 21 -1.44 -0.29 10.94
C ALA A 21 -0.42 0.05 9.84
N GLN A 22 -0.27 -0.86 8.87
CA GLN A 22 0.65 -0.70 7.74
C GLN A 22 0.08 -1.34 6.48
N GLN A 23 0.37 -0.76 5.32
CA GLN A 23 0.17 -1.38 4.03
C GLN A 23 1.53 -1.78 3.45
N LEU A 24 1.72 -3.06 3.19
CA LEU A 24 2.86 -3.57 2.41
C LEU A 24 2.42 -3.76 0.96
N LEU A 25 2.87 -2.87 0.11
CA LEU A 25 2.57 -2.84 -1.31
C LEU A 25 3.67 -3.58 -2.09
N ILE A 26 3.44 -4.85 -2.40
CA ILE A 26 4.41 -5.72 -3.08
C ILE A 26 4.45 -5.37 -4.57
N CYS A 27 5.64 -5.10 -5.10
CA CYS A 27 5.86 -4.79 -6.51
C CYS A 27 5.91 -6.10 -7.31
N THR A 28 4.85 -6.41 -8.07
CA THR A 28 4.75 -7.67 -8.83
C THR A 28 4.92 -7.48 -10.32
N GLY A 29 4.71 -6.26 -10.83
CA GLY A 29 4.58 -5.97 -12.26
C GLY A 29 3.32 -6.55 -12.93
N GLN A 30 2.51 -7.33 -12.20
CA GLN A 30 1.26 -7.90 -12.69
C GLN A 30 0.11 -6.91 -12.53
N ARG A 31 -0.83 -6.96 -13.47
CA ARG A 31 -1.95 -6.02 -13.54
C ARG A 31 -3.24 -6.57 -12.96
N ASP A 32 -3.33 -7.89 -12.78
CA ASP A 32 -4.41 -8.59 -12.08
C ASP A 32 -3.84 -9.86 -11.43
N TRP A 33 -4.62 -10.46 -10.54
CA TRP A 33 -4.26 -11.65 -9.76
C TRP A 33 -5.45 -12.59 -9.65
N THR A 34 -5.21 -13.85 -9.30
CA THR A 34 -6.32 -14.73 -8.91
C THR A 34 -7.03 -14.19 -7.68
N SER A 35 -8.28 -14.62 -7.44
CA SER A 35 -9.10 -14.18 -6.29
C SER A 35 -8.39 -14.23 -4.92
N ARG A 36 -7.32 -15.00 -4.79
CA ARG A 36 -6.49 -15.17 -3.61
C ARG A 36 -5.02 -15.01 -4.01
N ILE A 37 -4.44 -13.87 -3.67
CA ILE A 37 -3.09 -13.48 -4.11
C ILE A 37 -1.99 -14.46 -3.69
N GLU A 38 -2.22 -15.31 -2.68
CA GLU A 38 -1.27 -16.35 -2.28
C GLU A 38 -1.14 -17.51 -3.28
N ASN A 39 -2.11 -17.64 -4.19
CA ASN A 39 -2.10 -18.64 -5.26
C ASN A 39 -1.30 -18.18 -6.49
N ASP A 40 -0.88 -16.91 -6.53
CA ASP A 40 -0.13 -16.35 -7.64
C ASP A 40 1.39 -16.39 -7.40
N GLY A 41 2.17 -16.11 -8.44
CA GLY A 41 3.63 -15.91 -8.30
C GLY A 41 4.38 -17.18 -7.92
N GLU A 42 3.98 -18.33 -8.46
CA GLU A 42 4.78 -19.55 -8.36
C GLU A 42 6.17 -19.30 -8.95
N ASN A 43 7.22 -19.75 -8.27
CA ASN A 43 8.63 -19.54 -8.63
C ASN A 43 9.07 -18.06 -8.73
N HIS A 44 8.30 -17.13 -8.16
CA HIS A 44 8.66 -15.72 -8.06
C HIS A 44 8.71 -15.30 -6.59
N GLY A 45 9.74 -14.56 -6.20
CA GLY A 45 9.95 -14.15 -4.81
C GLY A 45 8.77 -13.35 -4.26
N TRP A 46 8.13 -12.50 -5.05
CA TRP A 46 6.94 -11.77 -4.58
C TRP A 46 5.77 -12.69 -4.21
N GLY A 47 5.62 -13.84 -4.87
CA GLY A 47 4.59 -14.83 -4.53
C GLY A 47 4.95 -15.56 -3.22
N ASP A 48 6.22 -15.91 -3.06
CA ASP A 48 6.71 -16.52 -1.81
C ASP A 48 6.67 -15.55 -0.63
N LEU A 49 6.85 -14.25 -0.87
CA LEU A 49 6.64 -13.21 0.13
C LEU A 49 5.19 -13.21 0.61
N VAL A 50 4.21 -13.21 -0.29
CA VAL A 50 2.77 -13.28 0.08
C VAL A 50 2.48 -14.53 0.89
N ARG A 51 2.92 -15.71 0.43
CA ARG A 51 2.72 -16.99 1.14
C ARG A 51 3.41 -16.99 2.51
N GLY A 52 4.62 -16.47 2.59
CA GLY A 52 5.40 -16.34 3.83
C GLY A 52 4.73 -15.42 4.84
N LEU A 53 4.30 -14.23 4.42
CA LEU A 53 3.55 -13.30 5.28
C LEU A 53 2.25 -13.90 5.77
N LYS A 54 1.52 -14.64 4.91
CA LYS A 54 0.31 -15.36 5.32
C LYS A 54 0.59 -16.43 6.38
N ARG A 55 1.72 -17.15 6.27
CA ARG A 55 2.15 -18.13 7.30
C ARG A 55 2.53 -17.46 8.62
N LEU A 56 3.13 -16.27 8.58
CA LEU A 56 3.64 -15.57 9.76
C LEU A 56 2.59 -14.74 10.49
N LEU A 57 1.83 -13.93 9.74
CA LEU A 57 0.87 -12.94 10.25
C LEU A 57 -0.60 -13.41 10.14
N GLY A 58 -0.88 -14.39 9.30
CA GLY A 58 -2.23 -14.91 9.08
C GLY A 58 -2.73 -15.82 10.19
N ARG A 59 -3.95 -16.35 10.03
CA ARG A 59 -4.59 -17.23 11.03
C ARG A 59 -3.70 -18.42 11.40
N GLY A 60 -3.37 -18.53 12.69
CA GLY A 60 -2.51 -19.60 13.22
C GLY A 60 -1.01 -19.34 13.09
N GLY A 61 -0.61 -18.22 12.48
CA GLY A 61 0.79 -17.79 12.42
C GLY A 61 1.32 -17.30 13.78
N PRO A 62 2.64 -17.38 14.00
CA PRO A 62 3.27 -17.00 15.27
C PRO A 62 3.09 -15.52 15.64
N TYR A 63 2.85 -14.66 14.64
CA TYR A 63 2.70 -13.21 14.80
C TYR A 63 1.30 -12.72 14.46
N MET A 64 0.31 -13.61 14.47
CA MET A 64 -1.08 -13.21 14.28
C MET A 64 -1.50 -12.27 15.40
N ASP A 65 -1.90 -11.06 15.03
CA ASP A 65 -2.40 -10.04 15.93
C ASP A 65 -3.61 -9.33 15.31
N PRO A 66 -4.83 -9.52 15.83
CA PRO A 66 -6.02 -8.87 15.29
C PRO A 66 -6.03 -7.35 15.51
N PHE A 67 -5.15 -6.82 16.35
CA PHE A 67 -5.04 -5.39 16.65
C PHE A 67 -3.95 -4.68 15.83
N ASN A 68 -3.13 -5.41 15.08
CA ASN A 68 -2.08 -4.88 14.20
C ASN A 68 -2.30 -5.40 12.77
N ASN A 69 -3.32 -4.86 12.09
CA ASN A 69 -3.63 -5.27 10.72
C ASN A 69 -2.56 -4.76 9.73
N VAL A 70 -1.82 -5.70 9.13
CA VAL A 70 -0.90 -5.42 8.02
C VAL A 70 -1.64 -5.72 6.72
N LEU A 71 -2.03 -4.68 6.00
CA LEU A 71 -2.68 -4.78 4.70
C LEU A 71 -1.64 -5.16 3.63
N VAL A 72 -1.60 -6.43 3.25
CA VAL A 72 -0.73 -6.92 2.17
C VAL A 72 -1.46 -6.78 0.84
N THR A 73 -0.86 -6.03 -0.10
CA THR A 73 -1.42 -5.83 -1.44
C THR A 73 -0.35 -6.03 -2.49
N ASN A 74 -0.62 -6.86 -3.50
CA ASN A 74 0.16 -6.87 -4.73
C ASN A 74 -0.13 -5.63 -5.58
N SER A 75 0.84 -5.20 -6.36
CA SER A 75 0.73 -4.05 -7.27
C SER A 75 1.34 -4.29 -8.64
N SER A 76 0.87 -3.52 -9.63
CA SER A 76 1.44 -3.49 -10.99
C SER A 76 2.73 -2.70 -11.11
N ILE A 77 3.23 -2.11 -10.01
CA ILE A 77 4.55 -1.49 -9.98
C ILE A 77 5.59 -2.59 -10.22
N LYS A 78 6.56 -2.31 -11.08
CA LYS A 78 7.60 -3.28 -11.45
C LYS A 78 8.47 -3.61 -10.24
N PRO A 79 8.85 -4.89 -10.05
CA PRO A 79 9.80 -5.26 -9.01
C PRO A 79 11.18 -4.66 -9.29
N ALA A 80 11.98 -4.47 -8.23
CA ALA A 80 13.37 -3.99 -8.34
C ALA A 80 14.23 -4.93 -9.23
N ALA A 81 13.98 -6.23 -9.09
CA ALA A 81 14.62 -7.28 -9.87
C ALA A 81 13.67 -8.48 -9.97
N SER A 82 13.80 -9.25 -11.05
CA SER A 82 13.18 -10.57 -11.14
C SER A 82 14.03 -11.55 -10.33
N SER A 83 13.50 -12.01 -9.19
CA SER A 83 14.23 -12.88 -8.26
C SER A 83 13.28 -13.94 -7.68
N PRO A 84 13.72 -15.20 -7.54
CA PRO A 84 12.97 -16.23 -6.82
C PRO A 84 13.11 -16.11 -5.30
N THR A 85 14.17 -15.47 -4.80
CA THR A 85 14.51 -15.45 -3.36
C THR A 85 14.24 -14.11 -2.68
N THR A 86 13.96 -13.07 -3.45
CA THR A 86 13.70 -11.72 -2.94
C THR A 86 12.54 -11.04 -3.67
N ALA A 87 11.92 -10.07 -3.00
CA ALA A 87 10.89 -9.21 -3.57
C ALA A 87 11.12 -7.74 -3.18
N SER A 88 10.53 -6.79 -3.90
CA SER A 88 10.51 -5.39 -3.49
C SER A 88 9.10 -4.93 -3.12
N ALA A 89 9.01 -3.95 -2.22
CA ALA A 89 7.74 -3.41 -1.78
C ALA A 89 7.85 -1.97 -1.27
N PHE A 90 6.73 -1.24 -1.33
CA PHE A 90 6.54 -0.02 -0.56
C PHE A 90 5.88 -0.32 0.78
N LEU A 91 6.20 0.48 1.78
CA LEU A 91 5.64 0.37 3.12
C LEU A 91 5.05 1.71 3.56
N PHE A 92 3.73 1.74 3.67
CA PHE A 92 2.94 2.88 4.13
C PHE A 92 2.33 2.61 5.52
N PRO A 93 2.11 3.62 6.37
CA PRO A 93 2.36 5.05 6.15
C PRO A 93 3.78 5.49 6.55
N SER A 94 4.76 4.58 6.59
CA SER A 94 6.16 4.95 6.86
C SER A 94 6.89 5.59 5.69
N PHE A 95 6.31 5.56 4.49
CA PHE A 95 6.87 6.08 3.24
C PHE A 95 8.27 5.53 2.96
N LYS A 96 8.38 4.20 2.88
CA LYS A 96 9.64 3.51 2.55
C LYS A 96 9.48 2.64 1.33
N TYR A 97 10.48 2.62 0.46
CA TYR A 97 10.67 1.60 -0.54
C TYR A 97 11.80 0.67 -0.12
N ILE A 98 11.54 -0.64 -0.21
CA ILE A 98 12.44 -1.69 0.22
C ILE A 98 12.74 -2.55 -1.02
N PRO A 99 13.94 -2.45 -1.61
CA PRO A 99 14.23 -3.05 -2.91
C PRO A 99 14.47 -4.57 -2.84
N SER A 100 14.79 -5.10 -1.65
CA SER A 100 15.13 -6.51 -1.46
C SER A 100 14.67 -7.02 -0.11
N ILE A 101 13.58 -7.78 -0.11
CA ILE A 101 12.99 -8.47 1.03
C ILE A 101 13.22 -9.98 0.82
N PRO A 102 14.00 -10.66 1.68
CA PRO A 102 14.12 -12.12 1.65
C PRO A 102 12.76 -12.79 1.89
N VAL A 103 12.49 -13.88 1.17
CA VAL A 103 11.16 -14.53 1.15
C VAL A 103 11.14 -15.86 1.89
N GLU A 104 12.32 -16.41 2.16
CA GLU A 104 12.49 -17.64 2.92
C GLU A 104 12.28 -17.41 4.42
N ILE A 105 11.78 -18.44 5.11
CA ILE A 105 11.66 -18.48 6.58
C ILE A 105 12.68 -19.52 7.05
N LEU A 106 13.74 -19.06 7.71
CA LEU A 106 14.86 -19.91 8.09
C LEU A 106 14.79 -20.27 9.58
N SER A 107 15.31 -21.45 9.94
CA SER A 107 15.34 -21.89 11.34
C SER A 107 16.51 -21.31 12.15
N SER A 108 17.50 -20.67 11.50
CA SER A 108 18.70 -20.13 12.14
C SER A 108 18.60 -18.61 12.38
N SER A 109 18.92 -18.15 13.59
CA SER A 109 18.85 -16.74 13.99
C SER A 109 19.90 -15.81 13.36
N ASN A 110 20.90 -16.35 12.66
CA ASN A 110 22.07 -15.58 12.20
C ASN A 110 21.93 -15.03 10.76
N THR A 111 20.89 -15.44 10.03
CA THR A 111 20.64 -15.00 8.65
C THR A 111 19.47 -14.03 8.60
N THR A 112 19.55 -13.01 7.74
CA THR A 112 18.43 -12.12 7.46
C THR A 112 17.43 -12.84 6.57
N ASP A 113 16.24 -13.10 7.11
CA ASP A 113 15.16 -13.84 6.46
C ASP A 113 13.84 -13.07 6.53
N LEU A 114 12.74 -13.68 6.09
CA LEU A 114 11.42 -13.05 6.15
C LEU A 114 10.95 -12.78 7.59
N THR A 115 11.31 -13.65 8.53
CA THR A 115 11.01 -13.44 9.97
C THR A 115 11.67 -12.18 10.48
N THR A 116 12.93 -11.96 10.10
CA THR A 116 13.70 -10.76 10.42
C THR A 116 13.02 -9.51 9.86
N PHE A 117 12.49 -9.57 8.63
CA PHE A 117 11.75 -8.47 8.01
C PHE A 117 10.46 -8.13 8.76
N VAL A 118 9.66 -9.15 9.10
CA VAL A 118 8.42 -8.97 9.86
C VAL A 118 8.70 -8.30 11.21
N ARG A 119 9.70 -8.78 11.95
CA ARG A 119 10.10 -8.22 13.24
C ARG A 119 10.66 -6.80 13.14
N ALA A 120 11.40 -6.51 12.07
CA ALA A 120 11.98 -5.18 11.84
C ALA A 120 10.90 -4.13 11.52
N PHE A 121 9.93 -4.49 10.67
CA PHE A 121 9.07 -3.48 10.03
C PHE A 121 7.58 -3.61 10.29
N LEU A 122 7.04 -4.81 10.53
CA LEU A 122 5.59 -5.07 10.42
C LEU A 122 4.89 -5.32 11.76
N LEU A 123 5.60 -5.84 12.76
CA LEU A 123 5.04 -6.04 14.10
C LEU A 123 4.66 -4.70 14.77
N PRO A 124 3.73 -4.66 15.72
CA PRO A 124 3.37 -3.43 16.41
C PRO A 124 4.55 -2.87 17.22
N LYS A 125 4.67 -1.54 17.31
CA LYS A 125 5.64 -0.86 18.20
C LYS A 125 5.24 -0.99 19.67
N GLN A 126 3.93 -0.99 19.93
CA GLN A 126 3.34 -1.19 21.25
C GLN A 126 2.19 -2.18 21.09
N LEU A 127 2.16 -3.20 21.94
CA LEU A 127 1.08 -4.18 21.92
C LEU A 127 -0.21 -3.57 22.46
N ASN A 128 -1.34 -4.03 21.92
CA ASN A 128 -2.64 -3.70 22.47
C ASN A 128 -2.77 -4.23 23.92
N SER A 129 -3.51 -3.52 24.77
CA SER A 129 -3.72 -3.89 26.18
C SER A 129 -4.33 -5.30 26.36
N MET A 130 -5.04 -5.80 25.35
CA MET A 130 -5.57 -7.17 25.34
C MET A 130 -4.47 -8.25 25.39
N HIS A 131 -3.23 -7.91 25.02
CA HIS A 131 -2.07 -8.82 25.06
C HIS A 131 -1.31 -8.80 26.39
N LEU A 132 -1.69 -7.96 27.36
CA LEU A 132 -1.02 -7.87 28.67
C LEU A 132 -1.09 -9.17 29.48
N SER A 133 -2.05 -10.04 29.16
CA SER A 133 -2.19 -11.37 29.78
C SER A 133 -1.21 -12.42 29.25
N LEU A 134 -0.52 -12.14 28.14
CA LEU A 134 0.46 -13.06 27.56
C LEU A 134 1.77 -13.09 28.38
N PRO A 135 2.53 -14.19 28.38
CA PRO A 135 3.87 -14.21 28.97
C PRO A 135 4.80 -13.17 28.35
N GLU A 136 5.70 -12.56 29.13
CA GLU A 136 6.62 -11.51 28.68
C GLU A 136 7.44 -11.91 27.43
N ALA A 137 7.92 -13.15 27.39
CA ALA A 137 8.64 -13.66 26.23
C ALA A 137 7.78 -13.62 24.95
N LYS A 138 6.49 -13.96 25.05
CA LYS A 138 5.57 -13.92 23.91
C LYS A 138 5.25 -12.48 23.51
N GLN A 139 5.12 -11.57 24.48
CA GLN A 139 4.96 -10.15 24.20
C GLN A 139 6.19 -9.59 23.45
N ALA A 140 7.40 -9.92 23.90
CA ALA A 140 8.64 -9.52 23.24
C ALA A 140 8.73 -10.06 21.80
N ASP A 141 8.33 -11.31 21.57
CA ASP A 141 8.31 -11.92 20.23
C ASP A 141 7.30 -11.25 19.29
N MET A 142 6.21 -10.71 19.81
CA MET A 142 5.15 -10.03 19.05
C MET A 142 5.39 -8.52 18.89
N THR A 143 6.46 -7.97 19.45
CA THR A 143 6.78 -6.55 19.39
C THR A 143 7.86 -6.28 18.35
N ARG A 144 7.76 -5.13 17.66
CA ARG A 144 8.76 -4.69 16.67
C ARG A 144 10.14 -4.54 17.30
N VAL A 145 11.17 -4.92 16.53
CA VAL A 145 12.58 -4.73 16.88
C VAL A 145 13.23 -3.84 15.81
N PRO A 146 13.18 -2.49 15.98
CA PRO A 146 13.61 -1.56 14.94
C PRO A 146 15.09 -1.71 14.52
N ASP A 147 15.96 -2.14 15.44
CA ASP A 147 17.40 -2.31 15.16
C ASP A 147 17.66 -3.33 14.04
N LEU A 148 16.75 -4.30 13.85
CA LEU A 148 16.83 -5.27 12.76
C LEU A 148 16.68 -4.63 11.38
N ALA A 149 16.11 -3.41 11.28
CA ALA A 149 16.01 -2.68 10.02
C ALA A 149 17.38 -2.39 9.40
N SER A 150 18.43 -2.24 10.22
CA SER A 150 19.81 -2.03 9.75
C SER A 150 20.37 -3.20 8.92
N LYS A 151 19.75 -4.39 9.00
CA LYS A 151 20.11 -5.57 8.20
C LYS A 151 19.62 -5.49 6.75
N PHE A 152 18.79 -4.51 6.41
CA PHE A 152 18.22 -4.32 5.07
C PHE A 152 18.87 -3.11 4.41
N THR A 153 19.58 -3.35 3.32
CA THR A 153 20.31 -2.31 2.58
C THR A 153 19.47 -1.76 1.43
N GLY A 154 19.80 -0.53 0.99
CA GLY A 154 19.15 0.10 -0.16
C GLY A 154 17.71 0.57 0.10
N ILE A 155 17.26 0.64 1.35
CA ILE A 155 15.97 1.24 1.69
C ILE A 155 15.99 2.73 1.30
N ILE A 156 14.94 3.17 0.61
CA ILE A 156 14.75 4.56 0.19
C ILE A 156 13.56 5.12 0.96
N ASP A 157 13.73 6.28 1.57
CA ASP A 157 12.61 7.08 2.08
C ASP A 157 11.93 7.78 0.90
N ILE A 158 10.61 7.62 0.78
CA ILE A 158 9.79 8.28 -0.24
C ILE A 158 9.37 9.63 0.32
N GLU A 159 10.15 10.66 0.04
CA GLU A 159 9.98 11.98 0.63
C GLU A 159 9.18 12.91 -0.28
N HIS A 160 9.19 12.67 -1.59
CA HIS A 160 8.70 13.62 -2.59
C HIS A 160 7.65 13.08 -3.56
N SER A 161 7.70 11.80 -3.93
CA SER A 161 6.81 11.23 -4.94
C SER A 161 5.45 10.78 -4.38
N PRO A 162 4.32 11.41 -4.77
CA PRO A 162 3.00 10.90 -4.43
C PRO A 162 2.74 9.55 -5.08
N THR A 163 2.02 8.68 -4.35
CA THR A 163 1.66 7.33 -4.81
C THR A 163 0.15 7.20 -4.92
N VAL A 164 -0.34 6.93 -6.12
CA VAL A 164 -1.74 6.67 -6.46
C VAL A 164 -1.93 5.18 -6.69
N LEU A 165 -2.74 4.53 -5.86
CA LEU A 165 -3.04 3.11 -5.94
C LEU A 165 -4.50 2.89 -6.30
N ILE A 166 -4.77 2.08 -7.31
CA ILE A 166 -6.10 1.88 -7.87
C ILE A 166 -6.47 0.39 -7.74
N CYS A 167 -7.53 0.06 -7.01
CA CYS A 167 -7.94 -1.33 -6.87
C CYS A 167 -8.42 -1.89 -8.21
N GLY A 168 -7.63 -2.79 -8.80
CA GLY A 168 -7.85 -3.40 -10.12
C GLY A 168 -8.05 -4.91 -10.11
N HIS A 169 -8.31 -5.50 -8.93
CA HIS A 169 -8.38 -6.94 -8.72
C HIS A 169 -9.62 -7.60 -9.38
N GLY A 170 -9.57 -7.81 -10.69
CA GLY A 170 -10.64 -8.40 -11.50
C GLY A 170 -10.93 -9.84 -11.12
N GLY A 171 -9.89 -10.63 -10.84
CA GLY A 171 -10.03 -12.01 -10.35
C GLY A 171 -10.79 -12.14 -9.03
N ARG A 172 -10.94 -11.05 -8.26
CA ARG A 172 -11.75 -10.99 -7.03
C ARG A 172 -13.10 -10.32 -7.23
N ASP A 173 -13.14 -9.23 -7.98
CA ASP A 173 -14.38 -8.49 -8.29
C ASP A 173 -14.26 -7.75 -9.63
N MET A 174 -15.14 -8.10 -10.56
CA MET A 174 -15.13 -7.55 -11.92
C MET A 174 -15.36 -6.04 -11.97
N ARG A 175 -16.04 -5.44 -10.98
CA ARG A 175 -16.22 -3.98 -10.94
C ARG A 175 -14.89 -3.26 -10.82
N CYS A 176 -14.03 -3.74 -9.92
CA CYS A 176 -12.67 -3.24 -9.77
C CYS A 176 -11.84 -3.49 -11.03
N GLY A 177 -11.90 -4.72 -11.58
CA GLY A 177 -11.15 -5.10 -12.78
C GLY A 177 -11.45 -4.24 -14.01
N VAL A 178 -12.74 -3.95 -14.27
CA VAL A 178 -13.14 -3.16 -15.45
C VAL A 178 -12.86 -1.66 -15.26
N MET A 179 -13.01 -1.13 -14.04
CA MET A 179 -12.83 0.30 -13.79
C MET A 179 -11.36 0.74 -13.79
N ALA A 180 -10.47 -0.11 -13.28
CA ALA A 180 -9.12 0.30 -12.94
C ALA A 180 -8.27 0.77 -14.14
N PRO A 181 -8.29 0.14 -15.33
CA PRO A 181 -7.51 0.62 -16.48
C PRO A 181 -7.92 2.02 -16.95
N ALA A 182 -9.21 2.35 -16.90
CA ALA A 182 -9.71 3.68 -17.27
C ALA A 182 -9.28 4.75 -16.25
N LEU A 183 -9.31 4.41 -14.97
CA LEU A 183 -8.80 5.30 -13.91
C LEU A 183 -7.29 5.50 -14.02
N GLU A 184 -6.51 4.43 -14.23
CA GLU A 184 -5.06 4.51 -14.37
C GLU A 184 -4.67 5.41 -15.55
N THR A 185 -5.32 5.22 -16.71
CA THR A 185 -5.11 6.06 -17.91
C THR A 185 -5.39 7.52 -17.62
N GLU A 186 -6.49 7.82 -16.94
CA GLU A 186 -6.87 9.20 -16.65
C GLU A 186 -5.96 9.85 -15.59
N PHE A 187 -5.55 9.11 -14.55
CA PHE A 187 -4.56 9.61 -13.58
C PHE A 187 -3.23 9.90 -14.26
N GLN A 188 -2.75 9.02 -15.13
CA GLN A 188 -1.54 9.25 -15.92
C GLN A 188 -1.67 10.54 -16.74
N ARG A 189 -2.77 10.70 -17.49
CA ARG A 189 -3.01 11.88 -18.33
C ARG A 189 -3.01 13.17 -17.52
N VAL A 190 -3.75 13.20 -16.41
CA VAL A 190 -3.89 14.41 -15.58
C VAL A 190 -2.57 14.75 -14.88
N LEU A 191 -1.90 13.77 -14.26
CA LEU A 191 -0.64 14.00 -13.55
C LEU A 191 0.49 14.41 -14.50
N GLN A 192 0.54 13.84 -15.71
CA GLN A 192 1.49 14.27 -16.75
C GLN A 192 1.26 15.71 -17.18
N ALA A 193 0.00 16.15 -17.31
CA ALA A 193 -0.32 17.54 -17.61
C ALA A 193 0.14 18.51 -16.51
N GLN A 194 0.29 18.03 -15.26
CA GLN A 194 0.83 18.76 -14.12
C GLN A 194 2.35 18.63 -13.97
N GLY A 195 3.03 17.99 -14.93
CA GLY A 195 4.49 17.85 -14.97
C GLY A 195 5.05 16.66 -14.20
N PHE A 196 4.20 15.74 -13.73
CA PHE A 196 4.68 14.48 -13.14
C PHE A 196 5.01 13.44 -14.21
N THR A 197 6.05 12.65 -13.98
CA THR A 197 6.38 11.45 -14.74
C THR A 197 6.02 10.23 -13.92
N SER A 198 5.45 9.20 -14.56
CA SER A 198 5.09 7.92 -13.89
C SER A 198 6.00 6.76 -14.27
N THR A 199 6.79 6.95 -15.32
CA THR A 199 7.81 6.02 -15.82
C THR A 199 8.96 6.86 -16.33
N ASP A 200 10.15 6.71 -15.76
CA ASP A 200 11.36 7.22 -16.40
C ASP A 200 11.78 6.28 -17.54
N SER A 201 12.56 6.81 -18.49
CA SER A 201 13.06 6.09 -19.66
C SER A 201 13.92 4.86 -19.31
N HIS A 202 14.34 4.73 -18.05
CA HIS A 202 15.29 3.72 -17.55
C HIS A 202 14.79 2.88 -16.36
N GLY A 203 13.62 3.17 -15.76
CA GLY A 203 13.06 2.42 -14.63
C GLY A 203 13.77 2.62 -13.28
N THR A 204 14.51 3.72 -13.09
CA THR A 204 15.46 3.91 -11.98
C THR A 204 15.01 4.90 -10.91
N ILE A 205 14.14 5.86 -11.23
CA ILE A 205 13.69 6.87 -10.27
C ILE A 205 12.64 6.26 -9.33
N ILE A 206 12.97 6.24 -8.04
CA ILE A 206 12.07 5.77 -6.97
C ILE A 206 11.43 6.94 -6.22
N ASP A 207 12.15 8.05 -6.04
CA ASP A 207 11.63 9.26 -5.37
C ASP A 207 12.21 10.51 -6.04
N ASP A 208 11.33 11.39 -6.50
CA ASP A 208 11.64 12.69 -7.11
C ASP A 208 10.40 13.61 -7.01
N PRO A 209 10.56 14.93 -6.81
CA PRO A 209 9.45 15.89 -6.77
C PRO A 209 8.58 15.92 -8.02
N LYS A 210 9.10 15.53 -9.18
CA LYS A 210 8.38 15.43 -10.45
C LYS A 210 8.02 13.99 -10.81
N HIS A 211 8.20 13.03 -9.91
CA HIS A 211 7.81 11.64 -10.13
C HIS A 211 6.56 11.29 -9.33
N THR A 212 5.70 10.46 -9.91
CA THR A 212 4.51 9.89 -9.24
C THR A 212 4.42 8.40 -9.48
N HIS A 213 4.12 7.63 -8.44
CA HIS A 213 3.84 6.21 -8.58
C HIS A 213 2.37 6.00 -8.87
N ILE A 214 2.04 5.34 -9.97
CA ILE A 214 0.67 4.92 -10.28
C ILE A 214 0.67 3.40 -10.41
N GLY A 215 -0.13 2.72 -9.60
CA GLY A 215 -0.18 1.26 -9.57
C GLY A 215 -1.60 0.73 -9.44
N LEU A 216 -1.94 -0.26 -10.27
CA LEU A 216 -3.06 -1.14 -9.99
C LEU A 216 -2.72 -2.00 -8.79
N ILE A 217 -3.67 -2.25 -7.91
CA ILE A 217 -3.49 -3.06 -6.71
C ILE A 217 -4.53 -4.15 -6.57
N SER A 218 -4.12 -5.22 -5.88
CA SER A 218 -5.03 -6.26 -5.40
C SER A 218 -6.04 -5.72 -4.39
N HIS A 219 -6.93 -6.59 -3.89
CA HIS A 219 -8.14 -6.16 -3.19
C HIS A 219 -7.84 -5.51 -1.83
N VAL A 220 -8.44 -4.33 -1.60
CA VAL A 220 -8.32 -3.55 -0.35
C VAL A 220 -9.61 -3.44 0.46
N GLY A 221 -10.63 -4.24 0.11
CA GLY A 221 -11.96 -4.11 0.71
C GLY A 221 -12.82 -3.04 0.04
N GLY A 222 -14.14 -3.14 0.21
CA GLY A 222 -15.09 -2.17 -0.33
C GLY A 222 -15.31 -2.26 -1.84
N HIS A 223 -15.28 -3.47 -2.43
CA HIS A 223 -15.59 -3.66 -3.86
C HIS A 223 -17.00 -3.18 -4.24
N LYS A 224 -17.92 -3.10 -3.27
CA LYS A 224 -19.26 -2.54 -3.50
C LYS A 224 -19.22 -1.04 -3.79
N TYR A 225 -18.11 -0.37 -3.51
CA TYR A 225 -17.82 1.03 -3.81
C TYR A 225 -16.72 1.16 -4.89
N ALA A 226 -16.71 0.27 -5.88
CA ALA A 226 -15.64 0.19 -6.88
C ALA A 226 -15.29 1.56 -7.50
N GLY A 227 -14.05 1.67 -7.98
CA GLY A 227 -13.36 2.96 -8.07
C GLY A 227 -12.65 3.29 -6.76
N ASN A 228 -12.08 2.27 -6.11
CA ASN A 228 -11.29 2.45 -4.90
C ASN A 228 -9.90 2.96 -5.28
N VAL A 229 -9.55 4.13 -4.75
CA VAL A 229 -8.26 4.79 -4.98
C VAL A 229 -7.65 5.15 -3.63
N ILE A 230 -6.34 4.93 -3.46
CA ILE A 230 -5.58 5.38 -2.30
C ILE A 230 -4.53 6.36 -2.80
N VAL A 231 -4.48 7.55 -2.20
CA VAL A 231 -3.47 8.57 -2.49
C VAL A 231 -2.59 8.75 -1.27
N TYR A 232 -1.33 8.36 -1.38
CA TYR A 232 -0.32 8.63 -0.36
C TYR A 232 0.47 9.88 -0.72
N ILE A 233 0.43 10.87 0.16
CA ILE A 233 1.16 12.13 0.02
C ILE A 233 2.43 12.07 0.89
N PRO A 234 3.62 12.19 0.29
CA PRO A 234 4.86 11.97 1.02
C PRO A 234 5.21 13.15 1.93
N PRO A 235 6.04 12.93 2.96
CA PRO A 235 6.20 13.86 4.08
C PRO A 235 6.91 15.17 3.73
N LYS A 236 7.67 15.25 2.63
CA LYS A 236 8.34 16.48 2.19
C LYS A 236 7.71 17.10 0.93
N MET A 237 6.51 16.65 0.54
CA MET A 237 5.76 17.33 -0.52
C MET A 237 5.34 18.73 -0.05
N THR A 238 5.38 19.70 -0.96
CA THR A 238 4.99 21.09 -0.71
C THR A 238 3.86 21.53 -1.63
N VAL A 239 3.11 22.55 -1.20
CA VAL A 239 2.09 23.27 -1.99
C VAL A 239 2.62 24.68 -2.25
N GLY A 240 2.32 25.24 -3.43
CA GLY A 240 2.75 26.59 -3.80
C GLY A 240 4.27 26.78 -3.87
N GLY A 241 5.05 25.69 -3.89
CA GLY A 241 6.51 25.70 -4.01
C GLY A 241 7.29 25.81 -2.71
N SER A 242 6.66 26.10 -1.57
CA SER A 242 7.37 26.28 -0.29
C SER A 242 6.64 25.76 0.94
N GLU A 243 5.30 25.78 0.95
CA GLU A 243 4.53 25.43 2.14
C GLU A 243 4.42 23.92 2.30
N PRO A 244 4.56 23.36 3.51
CA PRO A 244 4.33 21.94 3.74
C PRO A 244 2.94 21.54 3.27
N HIS A 245 2.85 20.44 2.52
CA HIS A 245 1.56 19.98 2.02
C HIS A 245 0.62 19.63 3.20
N PRO A 246 -0.63 20.13 3.26
CA PRO A 246 -1.54 19.89 4.38
C PRO A 246 -1.78 18.39 4.69
N LEU A 247 -1.71 17.56 3.65
CA LEU A 247 -1.82 16.10 3.74
C LEU A 247 -0.46 15.36 3.77
N ALA A 248 0.67 16.06 3.92
CA ALA A 248 1.99 15.45 3.99
C ALA A 248 2.03 14.31 5.04
N GLY A 249 2.56 13.16 4.64
CA GLY A 249 2.66 11.97 5.47
C GLY A 249 1.33 11.23 5.67
N LYS A 250 0.29 11.51 4.87
CA LYS A 250 -1.03 10.87 5.00
C LYS A 250 -1.38 10.00 3.80
N GLY A 251 -2.18 8.97 4.03
CA GLY A 251 -2.85 8.17 3.00
C GLY A 251 -4.35 8.46 3.00
N ILE A 252 -4.91 8.82 1.85
CA ILE A 252 -6.31 9.20 1.69
C ILE A 252 -7.02 8.18 0.81
N TRP A 253 -8.14 7.62 1.28
CA TRP A 253 -8.89 6.62 0.56
C TRP A 253 -10.16 7.21 -0.05
N TYR A 254 -10.36 6.89 -1.32
CA TYR A 254 -11.52 7.24 -2.10
C TYR A 254 -12.26 5.98 -2.58
N GLY A 255 -13.57 6.10 -2.79
CA GLY A 255 -14.43 5.10 -3.43
C GLY A 255 -15.36 5.76 -4.44
N ARG A 256 -16.01 4.96 -5.29
CA ARG A 256 -16.91 5.46 -6.35
C ARG A 256 -16.21 6.43 -7.32
N VAL A 257 -14.89 6.34 -7.45
CA VAL A 257 -14.14 7.20 -8.36
C VAL A 257 -14.40 6.73 -9.78
N GLU A 258 -14.68 7.69 -10.67
CA GLU A 258 -14.83 7.51 -12.11
C GLU A 258 -13.81 8.40 -12.81
N PRO A 259 -13.49 8.17 -14.10
CA PRO A 259 -12.53 9.01 -14.81
C PRO A 259 -12.82 10.52 -14.70
N LYS A 260 -14.10 10.94 -14.79
CA LYS A 260 -14.52 12.35 -14.62
C LYS A 260 -14.14 12.98 -13.27
N HIS A 261 -13.91 12.18 -12.23
CA HIS A 261 -13.56 12.65 -10.88
C HIS A 261 -12.04 12.79 -10.69
N VAL A 262 -11.22 12.20 -11.58
CA VAL A 262 -9.77 12.13 -11.40
C VAL A 262 -9.13 13.51 -11.37
N GLN A 263 -9.54 14.42 -12.26
CA GLN A 263 -9.04 15.80 -12.28
C GLN A 263 -9.22 16.47 -10.91
N GLY A 264 -10.41 16.38 -10.33
CA GLY A 264 -10.70 16.95 -9.00
C GLY A 264 -9.88 16.31 -7.89
N ILE A 265 -9.61 15.00 -7.93
CA ILE A 265 -8.73 14.34 -6.95
C ILE A 265 -7.29 14.84 -7.08
N VAL A 266 -6.77 15.00 -8.30
CA VAL A 266 -5.41 15.52 -8.50
C VAL A 266 -5.31 16.96 -8.00
N ASP A 267 -6.22 17.83 -8.45
CA ASP A 267 -6.18 19.25 -8.12
C ASP A 267 -6.39 19.46 -6.61
N GLU A 268 -7.44 18.88 -6.03
CA GLU A 268 -7.75 19.09 -4.63
C GLU A 268 -6.78 18.35 -3.71
N THR A 269 -6.52 17.06 -3.94
CA THR A 269 -5.80 16.23 -2.96
C THR A 269 -4.30 16.22 -3.15
N ILE A 270 -3.82 16.12 -4.39
CA ILE A 270 -2.39 15.97 -4.67
C ILE A 270 -1.70 17.33 -4.76
N LEU A 271 -2.36 18.35 -5.35
CA LEU A 271 -1.74 19.66 -5.53
C LEU A 271 -2.03 20.62 -4.39
N GLU A 272 -3.20 20.53 -3.77
CA GLU A 272 -3.69 21.55 -2.84
C GLU A 272 -3.88 21.05 -1.39
N GLY A 273 -3.80 19.74 -1.14
CA GLY A 273 -3.96 19.16 0.19
C GLY A 273 -5.37 19.23 0.79
N ARG A 274 -6.40 19.23 -0.05
CA ARG A 274 -7.82 19.16 0.31
C ARG A 274 -8.41 17.80 -0.04
N VAL A 275 -9.37 17.35 0.76
CA VAL A 275 -10.04 16.05 0.56
C VAL A 275 -11.32 16.26 -0.24
N VAL A 276 -11.53 15.43 -1.28
CA VAL A 276 -12.79 15.39 -2.03
C VAL A 276 -13.82 14.58 -1.22
N THR A 277 -14.62 15.28 -0.42
CA THR A 277 -15.48 14.69 0.63
C THR A 277 -16.46 13.64 0.11
N ASP A 278 -17.03 13.87 -1.08
CA ASP A 278 -18.08 13.01 -1.66
C ASP A 278 -17.59 11.59 -1.98
N HIS A 279 -16.28 11.44 -2.16
CA HIS A 279 -15.63 10.16 -2.44
C HIS A 279 -14.86 9.60 -1.25
N PHE A 280 -14.71 10.38 -0.16
CA PHE A 280 -13.81 10.04 0.94
C PHE A 280 -14.31 8.85 1.74
N ARG A 281 -13.44 7.84 1.91
CA ARG A 281 -13.70 6.63 2.69
C ARG A 281 -13.04 6.63 4.07
N GLY A 282 -12.01 7.43 4.24
CA GLY A 282 -11.14 7.44 5.42
C GLY A 282 -9.71 7.80 5.03
N GLY A 283 -8.86 7.98 6.03
CA GLY A 283 -7.43 8.15 5.80
C GLY A 283 -6.61 7.59 6.95
N ILE A 284 -5.30 7.64 6.80
CA ILE A 284 -4.33 7.27 7.83
C ILE A 284 -3.21 8.32 7.85
N ASP A 285 -2.72 8.66 9.03
CA ASP A 285 -1.53 9.50 9.16
C ASP A 285 -0.24 8.68 9.36
N ARG A 286 0.89 9.37 9.49
CA ARG A 286 2.20 8.74 9.66
C ARG A 286 2.36 7.98 10.99
N ASN A 287 1.53 8.29 11.99
CA ASN A 287 1.52 7.61 13.28
C ASN A 287 0.68 6.34 13.25
N GLY A 288 -0.15 6.18 12.21
CA GLY A 288 -1.09 5.07 12.07
C GLY A 288 -2.49 5.41 12.58
N ASP A 289 -2.76 6.68 12.90
CA ASP A 289 -4.06 7.11 13.36
C ASP A 289 -5.04 7.20 12.20
N ILE A 290 -6.25 6.68 12.41
CA ILE A 290 -7.31 6.65 11.39
C ILE A 290 -8.01 8.00 11.34
N LEU A 291 -8.06 8.58 10.15
CA LEU A 291 -8.70 9.86 9.85
C LEU A 291 -10.13 9.62 9.34
N ARG A 292 -11.06 10.42 9.84
CA ARG A 292 -12.47 10.45 9.46
C ARG A 292 -12.93 11.91 9.39
N LEU A 293 -13.95 12.18 8.58
CA LEU A 293 -14.63 13.49 8.55
C LEU A 293 -15.81 13.55 9.51
#